data_AF-A0AB33YZP2-F1
#
_entry.id   AF-A0AB33YZP2-F1
#
_cell.length_a   1.000
_cell.length_b   1.000
_cell.length_c   1.000
_cell.angle_alpha   90.00
_cell.angle_beta   90.00
_cell.angle_gamma   90.00
#
_symmetry.space_group_name_H-M   'P 1'
#
loop_
_entity.id
_entity.type
_entity.pdbx_description
1 polymer ?
#
loop_
_entity_poly.entity_id
_entity_poly.type
_entity_poly.pdbx_seq_one_letter_code
_entity_poly.pdbx_strand_id
1 'polypeptide(L)'
;MKKRIFFILISLISLPAYAAKPDIFLLKKYHQDIPVTGWLMSEKLDGVRGYWDGNKLISRGGKILSPPAWFTQNYPPFPIDGELWTQRADFENISSIVNSQHAGERWKHITHQIFDVPNQTGNLHKRLQVLQNYLDKNPTPYIQIIQQTTVNNKKQLQRFLHSITANQGEGVVVRDPNQAYQTGRLSSALKLKEYTDTECTVLKVLPGKGQYQGKMGSILCLTSQGKQLTIGSGFSNKDRTDPPLIGSEITFKYYGLTKKGRYRFPVYLRPFNKP
;
A
#
# COMPACT_ATOMS: atom_id res chain seq x y z
N MET A 1 25.82 59.28 4.73
CA MET A 1 25.82 57.94 5.36
C MET A 1 24.48 57.26 5.12
N LYS A 2 24.35 56.36 4.14
CA LYS A 2 23.10 55.62 3.88
C LYS A 2 23.14 54.28 4.64
N LYS A 3 22.33 54.15 5.70
CA LYS A 3 22.16 52.90 6.46
C LYS A 3 21.46 51.88 5.56
N ARG A 4 22.13 50.77 5.25
CA ARG A 4 21.52 49.60 4.60
C ARG A 4 20.83 48.77 5.69
N ILE A 5 19.50 48.72 5.65
CA ILE A 5 18.70 47.81 6.49
C ILE A 5 18.75 46.44 5.83
N PHE A 6 19.34 45.46 6.53
CA PHE A 6 19.38 44.08 6.10
C PHE A 6 18.08 43.39 6.54
N PHE A 7 17.17 43.13 5.59
CA PHE A 7 16.01 42.28 5.87
C PHE A 7 16.47 40.84 5.96
N ILE A 8 16.47 40.29 7.17
CA ILE A 8 16.68 38.86 7.40
C ILE A 8 15.40 38.13 6.97
N LEU A 9 15.45 37.49 5.81
CA LEU A 9 14.40 36.62 5.32
C LEU A 9 14.41 35.32 6.14
N ILE A 10 13.61 35.24 7.19
CA ILE A 10 13.41 34.01 7.96
C ILE A 10 12.58 33.07 7.08
N SER A 11 13.25 32.16 6.37
CA SER A 11 12.61 31.04 5.68
C SER A 11 12.01 30.10 6.73
N LEU A 12 10.71 30.22 6.97
CA LEU A 12 9.93 29.27 7.76
C LEU A 12 9.96 27.89 7.09
N ILE A 13 10.89 27.04 7.53
CA ILE A 13 10.94 25.63 7.14
C ILE A 13 9.70 24.97 7.76
N SER A 14 8.66 24.78 6.96
CA SER A 14 7.43 24.11 7.37
C SER A 14 7.71 22.62 7.55
N LEU A 15 8.00 22.20 8.78
CA LEU A 15 8.18 20.81 9.12
C LEU A 15 6.85 20.05 8.98
N PRO A 16 6.84 18.83 8.43
CA PRO A 16 5.63 18.03 8.34
C PRO A 16 5.10 17.69 9.73
N ALA A 17 3.83 17.97 9.97
CA ALA A 17 3.14 17.61 11.21
C ALA A 17 2.82 16.10 11.23
N TYR A 18 3.09 15.46 12.36
CA TYR A 18 2.77 14.05 12.61
C TYR A 18 1.72 13.94 13.70
N ALA A 19 0.72 13.11 13.46
CA ALA A 19 -0.21 12.64 14.48
C ALA A 19 0.28 11.32 15.08
N ALA A 20 -0.37 10.86 16.14
CA ALA A 20 -0.24 9.47 16.57
C ALA A 20 -0.57 8.57 15.37
N LYS A 21 0.25 7.52 15.16
CA LYS A 21 0.01 6.57 14.09
C LYS A 21 -1.38 5.97 14.29
N PRO A 22 -2.28 6.03 13.29
CA PRO A 22 -3.61 5.50 13.47
C PRO A 22 -3.51 3.99 13.69
N ASP A 23 -4.28 3.50 14.66
CA ASP A 23 -4.37 2.07 14.88
C ASP A 23 -5.33 1.47 13.85
N ILE A 24 -4.74 0.84 12.84
CA ILE A 24 -5.44 0.47 11.61
C ILE A 24 -5.35 -1.03 11.33
N PHE A 25 -6.36 -1.52 10.64
CA PHE A 25 -6.46 -2.89 10.17
C PHE A 25 -5.38 -3.23 9.12
N LEU A 26 -4.67 -4.35 9.24
CA LEU A 26 -3.59 -4.77 8.32
C LEU A 26 -3.85 -6.17 7.72
N LEU A 27 -3.59 -6.29 6.41
CA LEU A 27 -3.81 -7.52 5.64
C LEU A 27 -2.70 -8.57 5.84
N LYS A 28 -3.09 -9.84 6.01
CA LYS A 28 -2.19 -11.00 5.83
C LYS A 28 -2.15 -11.43 4.36
N LYS A 29 -1.24 -12.34 4.00
CA LYS A 29 -1.20 -12.93 2.65
C LYS A 29 -2.23 -14.06 2.58
N TYR A 30 -2.95 -14.17 1.47
CA TYR A 30 -3.80 -15.33 1.21
C TYR A 30 -2.94 -16.52 0.77
N HIS A 31 -3.32 -17.70 1.25
CA HIS A 31 -2.79 -18.99 0.85
C HIS A 31 -3.97 -19.86 0.38
N GLN A 32 -3.75 -20.72 -0.62
CA GLN A 32 -4.84 -21.43 -1.32
C GLN A 32 -5.61 -22.42 -0.42
N ASP A 33 -5.03 -22.81 0.71
CA ASP A 33 -5.58 -23.67 1.75
C ASP A 33 -6.58 -22.93 2.66
N ILE A 34 -6.56 -21.59 2.71
CA ILE A 34 -7.48 -20.82 3.54
C ILE A 34 -8.88 -20.79 2.91
N PRO A 35 -9.94 -21.30 3.59
CA PRO A 35 -11.30 -21.21 3.08
C PRO A 35 -11.82 -19.76 3.21
N VAL A 36 -12.22 -19.17 2.07
CA VAL A 36 -12.74 -17.79 2.00
C VAL A 36 -14.09 -17.72 1.28
N THR A 37 -14.75 -18.85 1.05
CA THR A 37 -16.13 -18.84 0.53
C THR A 37 -17.05 -18.16 1.53
N GLY A 38 -17.92 -17.27 1.05
CA GLY A 38 -18.77 -16.41 1.87
C GLY A 38 -18.08 -15.13 2.36
N TRP A 39 -16.77 -14.97 2.15
CA TRP A 39 -16.08 -13.72 2.43
C TRP A 39 -16.36 -12.68 1.35
N LEU A 40 -16.06 -11.41 1.64
CA LEU A 40 -16.15 -10.32 0.67
C LEU A 40 -14.82 -10.10 -0.04
N MET A 41 -14.84 -9.89 -1.35
CA MET A 41 -13.70 -9.51 -2.17
C MET A 41 -13.88 -8.11 -2.76
N SER A 42 -12.79 -7.35 -2.81
CA SER A 42 -12.69 -6.04 -3.47
C SER A 42 -11.36 -5.93 -4.23
N GLU A 43 -11.26 -5.03 -5.21
CA GLU A 43 -9.97 -4.70 -5.81
C GLU A 43 -8.99 -4.21 -4.71
N LYS A 44 -7.74 -4.62 -4.81
CA LYS A 44 -6.65 -4.00 -4.07
C LYS A 44 -6.13 -2.82 -4.87
N LEU A 45 -6.32 -1.62 -4.34
CA LEU A 45 -5.86 -0.39 -4.96
C LEU A 45 -4.40 -0.08 -4.57
N ASP A 46 -3.61 0.32 -5.58
CA ASP A 46 -2.20 0.70 -5.45
C ASP A 46 -2.08 2.23 -5.29
N GLY A 47 -2.66 2.74 -4.20
CA GLY A 47 -2.74 4.16 -3.89
C GLY A 47 -1.93 4.55 -2.65
N VAL A 48 -2.40 5.57 -1.95
CA VAL A 48 -1.88 5.95 -0.63
C VAL A 48 -2.99 5.85 0.40
N ARG A 49 -2.86 4.90 1.34
CA ARG A 49 -3.82 4.76 2.45
C ARG A 49 -4.04 6.08 3.19
N GLY A 50 -5.30 6.51 3.21
CA GLY A 50 -5.79 7.68 3.94
C GLY A 50 -6.73 7.23 5.05
N TYR A 51 -6.35 7.51 6.29
CA TYR A 51 -7.23 7.36 7.44
C TYR A 51 -7.81 8.74 7.77
N TRP A 52 -9.11 8.90 7.65
CA TRP A 52 -9.79 10.10 8.14
C TRP A 52 -10.23 9.85 9.57
N ASP A 53 -9.86 10.73 10.50
CA ASP A 53 -10.20 10.58 11.92
C ASP A 53 -11.51 11.27 12.34
N GLY A 54 -12.22 11.89 11.40
CA GLY A 54 -13.34 12.80 11.65
C GLY A 54 -13.00 14.27 11.39
N ASN A 55 -11.72 14.61 11.25
CA ASN A 55 -11.24 15.99 11.05
C ASN A 55 -10.00 16.11 10.15
N LYS A 56 -9.08 15.15 10.21
CA LYS A 56 -7.79 15.15 9.50
C LYS A 56 -7.60 13.86 8.73
N LEU A 57 -6.96 13.99 7.58
CA LEU A 57 -6.52 12.86 6.77
C LEU A 57 -5.09 12.49 7.16
N ILE A 58 -4.89 11.23 7.55
CA ILE A 58 -3.66 10.73 8.16
C ILE A 58 -3.17 9.54 7.35
N SER A 59 -1.91 9.56 6.92
CA SER A 59 -1.30 8.41 6.27
C SER A 59 -1.11 7.24 7.25
N ARG A 60 -0.89 6.05 6.70
CA ARG A 60 -0.50 4.86 7.50
C ARG A 60 0.70 5.08 8.44
N GLY A 61 1.62 5.99 8.09
CA GLY A 61 2.80 6.31 8.89
C GLY A 61 2.56 7.33 10.00
N GLY A 62 1.34 7.89 10.12
CA GLY A 62 1.02 8.97 11.06
C GLY A 62 1.26 10.38 10.51
N LYS A 63 1.82 10.53 9.29
CA LYS A 63 1.93 11.84 8.64
C LYS A 63 0.54 12.40 8.36
N ILE A 64 0.28 13.63 8.81
CA ILE A 64 -0.92 14.38 8.46
C ILE A 64 -0.80 14.82 7.00
N LEU A 65 -1.81 14.49 6.20
CA LEU A 65 -1.91 14.92 4.82
C LEU A 65 -2.63 16.27 4.76
N SER A 66 -2.27 17.10 3.78
CA SER A 66 -2.82 18.45 3.60
C SER A 66 -3.63 18.53 2.30
N PRO A 67 -4.79 17.86 2.20
CA PRO A 67 -5.69 18.05 1.07
C PRO A 67 -6.22 19.49 1.04
N PRO A 68 -6.60 20.02 -0.13
CA PRO A 68 -7.37 21.25 -0.21
C PRO A 68 -8.68 21.15 0.58
N ALA A 69 -9.13 22.25 1.19
CA ALA A 69 -10.34 22.25 2.03
C ALA A 69 -11.59 21.75 1.30
N TRP A 70 -11.71 22.00 -0.01
CA TRP A 70 -12.83 21.52 -0.82
C TRP A 70 -12.84 20.00 -1.01
N PHE A 71 -11.68 19.33 -0.90
CA PHE A 71 -11.58 17.88 -1.08
C PHE A 71 -12.21 17.13 0.09
N THR A 72 -11.99 17.62 1.31
CA THR A 72 -12.59 17.08 2.53
C THR A 72 -13.92 17.74 2.88
N GLN A 73 -14.46 18.59 2.00
CA GLN A 73 -15.77 19.18 2.22
C GLN A 73 -16.83 18.07 2.26
N ASN A 74 -17.71 18.15 3.25
CA ASN A 74 -18.75 17.15 3.54
C ASN A 74 -18.22 15.77 3.96
N TYR A 75 -16.93 15.62 4.33
CA TYR A 75 -16.48 14.38 4.95
C TYR A 75 -17.22 14.10 6.27
N PRO A 76 -17.43 12.83 6.63
CA PRO A 76 -18.18 12.48 7.82
C PRO A 76 -17.49 12.94 9.10
N PRO A 77 -18.23 13.27 10.17
CA PRO A 77 -17.65 13.62 11.47
C PRO A 77 -17.14 12.39 12.25
N PHE A 78 -16.96 11.25 11.57
CA PHE A 78 -16.52 9.98 12.15
C PHE A 78 -15.42 9.34 11.29
N PRO A 79 -14.64 8.40 11.84
CA PRO A 79 -13.52 7.82 11.11
C PRO A 79 -13.93 6.98 9.90
N ILE A 80 -13.16 7.09 8.82
CA ILE A 80 -13.24 6.23 7.63
C ILE A 80 -11.84 5.82 7.17
N ASP A 81 -11.69 4.59 6.70
CA ASP A 81 -10.41 4.02 6.29
C ASP A 81 -10.47 3.59 4.82
N GLY A 82 -9.58 4.18 4.02
CA GLY A 82 -9.60 4.02 2.58
C GLY A 82 -8.24 4.21 1.94
N GLU A 83 -8.25 4.10 0.61
CA GLU A 83 -7.09 4.36 -0.22
C GLU A 83 -7.33 5.64 -1.03
N LEU A 84 -6.43 6.62 -0.94
CA LEU A 84 -6.40 7.73 -1.89
C LEU A 84 -5.90 7.20 -3.23
N TRP A 85 -6.69 7.38 -4.27
CA TRP A 85 -6.50 6.68 -5.52
C TRP A 85 -6.92 7.53 -6.72
N THR A 86 -6.13 7.48 -7.80
CA THR A 86 -6.41 8.13 -9.09
C THR A 86 -6.91 7.10 -10.08
N GLN A 87 -6.01 6.20 -10.49
CA GLN A 87 -6.25 5.15 -11.47
C GLN A 87 -5.24 4.01 -11.28
N ARG A 88 -5.43 2.92 -12.04
CA ARG A 88 -4.49 1.79 -12.05
C ARG A 88 -3.11 2.21 -12.57
N ALA A 89 -2.07 1.53 -12.08
CA ALA A 89 -0.67 1.77 -12.43
C ALA A 89 -0.14 3.21 -12.23
N ASP A 90 -0.75 4.00 -11.33
CA ASP A 90 -0.43 5.43 -11.15
C ASP A 90 0.14 5.80 -9.77
N PHE A 91 0.68 4.81 -9.03
CA PHE A 91 1.20 4.99 -7.67
C PHE A 91 2.20 6.16 -7.52
N GLU A 92 3.13 6.31 -8.48
CA GLU A 92 4.14 7.38 -8.41
C GLU A 92 3.52 8.79 -8.46
N ASN A 93 2.46 8.96 -9.25
CA ASN A 93 1.77 10.24 -9.39
C ASN A 93 0.95 10.57 -8.14
N ILE A 94 0.10 9.64 -7.67
CA ILE A 94 -0.68 9.85 -6.44
C ILE A 94 0.22 10.12 -5.24
N SER A 95 1.33 9.37 -5.11
CA SER A 95 2.33 9.62 -4.08
C SER A 95 2.96 11.02 -4.20
N SER A 96 3.19 11.53 -5.40
CA SER A 96 3.67 12.90 -5.63
C SER A 96 2.64 13.96 -5.20
N ILE A 97 1.35 13.73 -5.48
CA ILE A 97 0.26 14.67 -5.16
C ILE A 97 0.11 14.77 -3.63
N VAL A 98 -0.07 13.64 -2.94
CA VAL A 98 -0.36 13.64 -1.49
C VAL A 98 0.82 14.10 -0.62
N ASN A 99 2.04 14.05 -1.14
CA ASN A 99 3.24 14.50 -0.43
C ASN A 99 3.60 15.97 -0.69
N SER A 100 2.92 16.65 -1.61
CA SER A 100 3.22 18.03 -2.00
C SER A 100 2.27 19.02 -1.32
N GLN A 101 2.83 20.10 -0.75
CA GLN A 101 2.06 21.18 -0.12
C GLN A 101 1.32 22.09 -1.11
N HIS A 102 1.69 22.05 -2.40
CA HIS A 102 1.11 22.90 -3.45
C HIS A 102 0.38 22.11 -4.53
N ALA A 103 -0.10 20.90 -4.21
CA ALA A 103 -0.73 20.04 -5.19
C ALA A 103 -2.20 20.40 -5.50
N GLY A 104 -2.69 21.55 -5.00
CA GLY A 104 -4.09 22.02 -5.00
C GLY A 104 -4.98 21.39 -6.07
N GLU A 105 -4.83 21.83 -7.32
CA GLU A 105 -5.67 21.38 -8.44
C GLU A 105 -5.51 19.89 -8.79
N ARG A 106 -4.34 19.29 -8.55
CA ARG A 106 -4.09 17.87 -8.85
C ARG A 106 -4.93 16.92 -7.98
N TRP A 107 -5.44 17.39 -6.84
CA TRP A 107 -6.35 16.61 -6.00
C TRP A 107 -7.70 16.34 -6.68
N LYS A 108 -8.07 17.08 -7.74
CA LYS A 108 -9.35 16.88 -8.45
C LYS A 108 -9.46 15.51 -9.11
N HIS A 109 -8.33 14.84 -9.33
CA HIS A 109 -8.26 13.49 -9.91
C HIS A 109 -8.21 12.39 -8.84
N ILE A 110 -8.25 12.74 -7.56
CA ILE A 110 -8.17 11.78 -6.45
C ILE A 110 -9.57 11.45 -5.98
N THR A 111 -9.79 10.18 -5.67
CA THR A 111 -10.91 9.69 -4.88
C THR A 111 -10.38 9.01 -3.64
N HIS A 112 -11.14 9.07 -2.55
CA HIS A 112 -10.90 8.33 -1.33
C HIS A 112 -11.79 7.09 -1.33
N GLN A 113 -11.16 5.95 -1.68
CA GLN A 113 -11.80 4.66 -1.89
C GLN A 113 -11.89 3.91 -0.57
N ILE A 114 -13.04 4.03 0.10
CA ILE A 114 -13.28 3.54 1.45
C ILE A 114 -13.56 2.05 1.44
N PHE A 115 -12.87 1.33 2.32
CA PHE A 115 -13.06 -0.11 2.49
C PHE A 115 -13.46 -0.51 3.91
N ASP A 116 -13.49 0.42 4.86
CA ASP A 116 -14.01 0.19 6.21
C ASP A 116 -14.40 1.52 6.92
N VAL A 117 -15.22 1.41 7.96
CA VAL A 117 -15.61 2.52 8.85
C VAL A 117 -15.23 2.13 10.29
N PRO A 118 -14.05 2.55 10.77
CA PRO A 118 -13.55 2.21 12.10
C PRO A 118 -14.50 2.62 13.24
N ASN A 119 -14.41 1.92 14.36
CA ASN A 119 -15.18 2.16 15.58
C ASN A 119 -16.71 2.04 15.43
N GLN A 120 -17.20 1.50 14.32
CA GLN A 120 -18.61 1.14 14.15
C GLN A 120 -18.88 -0.29 14.59
N THR A 121 -20.08 -0.53 15.14
CA THR A 121 -20.50 -1.85 15.60
C THR A 121 -20.94 -2.75 14.44
N GLY A 122 -20.82 -4.07 14.66
CA GLY A 122 -21.31 -5.07 13.72
C GLY A 122 -20.33 -5.40 12.59
N ASN A 123 -20.90 -6.09 11.60
CA ASN A 123 -20.20 -6.70 10.47
C ASN A 123 -19.80 -5.64 9.41
N LEU A 124 -18.93 -6.00 8.46
CA LEU A 124 -18.40 -5.03 7.48
C LEU A 124 -19.52 -4.32 6.68
N HIS A 125 -20.58 -5.03 6.31
CA HIS A 125 -21.73 -4.43 5.62
C HIS A 125 -22.39 -3.33 6.46
N LYS A 126 -22.67 -3.60 7.73
CA LYS A 126 -23.27 -2.61 8.64
C LYS A 126 -22.38 -1.38 8.79
N ARG A 127 -21.06 -1.58 8.91
CA ARG A 127 -20.10 -0.47 9.01
C ARG A 127 -20.08 0.38 7.74
N LEU A 128 -20.01 -0.23 6.56
CA LEU A 128 -20.07 0.50 5.29
C LEU A 128 -21.43 1.19 5.07
N GLN A 129 -22.53 0.60 5.54
CA GLN A 129 -23.87 1.21 5.47
C GLN A 129 -23.94 2.53 6.26
N VAL A 130 -23.20 2.66 7.37
CA VAL A 130 -23.11 3.94 8.11
C VAL A 130 -22.60 5.06 7.20
N LEU A 131 -21.55 4.79 6.43
CA LEU A 131 -21.02 5.76 5.48
C LEU A 131 -21.98 6.00 4.32
N GLN A 132 -22.60 4.95 3.76
CA GLN A 132 -23.56 5.10 2.68
C GLN A 132 -24.71 6.03 3.08
N ASN A 133 -25.34 5.77 4.23
CA ASN A 133 -26.43 6.60 4.77
C ASN A 133 -26.03 8.06 4.99
N TYR A 134 -24.77 8.30 5.34
CA TYR A 134 -24.23 9.65 5.50
C TYR A 134 -24.05 10.34 4.15
N LEU A 135 -23.50 9.64 3.15
CA LEU A 135 -23.26 10.16 1.79
C LEU A 135 -24.58 10.44 1.04
N ASP A 136 -25.63 9.67 1.29
CA ASP A 136 -26.96 9.92 0.73
C ASP A 136 -27.52 11.30 1.13
N LYS A 137 -27.13 11.79 2.32
CA LYS A 137 -27.52 13.10 2.85
C LYS A 137 -26.49 14.20 2.58
N ASN A 138 -25.21 13.82 2.46
CA ASN A 138 -24.08 14.72 2.32
C ASN A 138 -23.22 14.27 1.13
N PRO A 139 -23.72 14.43 -0.10
CA PRO A 139 -23.02 13.92 -1.28
C PRO A 139 -21.68 14.63 -1.45
N THR A 140 -20.68 13.85 -1.84
CA THR A 140 -19.36 14.36 -2.25
C THR A 140 -18.80 13.45 -3.34
N PRO A 141 -18.20 14.02 -4.41
CA PRO A 141 -17.61 13.21 -5.48
C PRO A 141 -16.29 12.53 -5.04
N TYR A 142 -15.73 12.94 -3.90
CA TYR A 142 -14.39 12.54 -3.47
C TYR A 142 -14.37 11.31 -2.59
N ILE A 143 -15.51 10.86 -2.04
CA ILE A 143 -15.62 9.61 -1.29
C ILE A 143 -16.33 8.58 -2.15
N GLN A 144 -15.75 7.39 -2.26
CA GLN A 144 -16.40 6.24 -2.88
C GLN A 144 -16.24 5.02 -1.97
N ILE A 145 -17.32 4.26 -1.76
CA ILE A 145 -17.22 2.97 -1.09
C ILE A 145 -16.77 1.95 -2.12
N ILE A 146 -15.66 1.27 -1.87
CA ILE A 146 -15.16 0.24 -2.78
C ILE A 146 -16.17 -0.91 -2.85
N GLN A 147 -16.48 -1.36 -4.06
CA GLN A 147 -17.41 -2.46 -4.27
C GLN A 147 -16.94 -3.72 -3.54
N GLN A 148 -17.85 -4.28 -2.72
CA GLN A 148 -17.66 -5.56 -2.04
C GLN A 148 -18.50 -6.63 -2.76
N THR A 149 -17.87 -7.73 -3.16
CA THR A 149 -18.55 -8.85 -3.82
C THR A 149 -18.35 -10.13 -3.02
N THR A 150 -19.39 -10.94 -2.82
CA THR A 150 -19.22 -12.23 -2.13
C THR A 150 -18.39 -13.21 -2.96
N VAL A 151 -17.44 -13.88 -2.32
CA VAL A 151 -16.69 -15.01 -2.88
C VAL A 151 -17.55 -16.26 -2.81
N ASN A 152 -18.09 -16.69 -3.95
CA ASN A 152 -18.90 -17.90 -4.03
C ASN A 152 -18.05 -19.17 -4.11
N ASN A 153 -16.86 -19.08 -4.72
CA ASN A 153 -15.89 -20.18 -4.77
C ASN A 153 -14.50 -19.69 -5.20
N LYS A 154 -13.49 -20.55 -5.03
CA LYS A 154 -12.10 -20.27 -5.39
C LYS A 154 -11.93 -19.92 -6.87
N LYS A 155 -12.68 -20.56 -7.79
CA LYS A 155 -12.60 -20.29 -9.24
C LYS A 155 -13.08 -18.89 -9.59
N GLN A 156 -14.14 -18.39 -8.96
CA GLN A 156 -14.58 -17.00 -9.11
C GLN A 156 -13.53 -16.02 -8.61
N LEU A 157 -12.94 -16.27 -7.42
CA LEU A 157 -11.89 -15.41 -6.86
C LEU A 157 -10.66 -15.33 -7.79
N GLN A 158 -10.23 -16.44 -8.37
CA GLN A 158 -9.12 -16.47 -9.34
C GLN A 158 -9.46 -15.72 -10.63
N ARG A 159 -10.68 -15.90 -11.17
CA ARG A 159 -11.14 -15.13 -12.34
C ARG A 159 -11.18 -13.63 -12.06
N PHE A 160 -11.62 -13.24 -10.86
CA PHE A 160 -11.64 -11.85 -10.43
C PHE A 160 -10.22 -11.30 -10.33
N LEU A 161 -9.30 -12.01 -9.68
CA LEU A 161 -7.88 -11.65 -9.62
C LEU A 161 -7.28 -11.45 -11.02
N HIS A 162 -7.46 -12.42 -11.92
CA HIS A 162 -6.95 -12.36 -13.28
C HIS A 162 -7.53 -11.18 -14.06
N SER A 163 -8.84 -10.93 -13.96
CA SER A 163 -9.48 -9.77 -14.59
C SER A 163 -8.90 -8.45 -14.09
N ILE A 164 -8.58 -8.35 -12.80
CA ILE A 164 -7.99 -7.15 -12.21
C ILE A 164 -6.55 -6.97 -12.72
N THR A 165 -5.72 -8.01 -12.66
CA THR A 165 -4.31 -7.93 -13.06
C THR A 165 -4.14 -7.74 -14.57
N ALA A 166 -4.98 -8.37 -15.40
CA ALA A 166 -5.01 -8.16 -16.85
C ALA A 166 -5.31 -6.69 -17.23
N ASN A 167 -6.03 -5.97 -16.37
CA ASN A 167 -6.30 -4.54 -16.54
C ASN A 167 -5.38 -3.65 -15.68
N GLN A 168 -4.18 -4.13 -15.34
CA GLN A 168 -3.13 -3.41 -14.59
C GLN A 168 -3.47 -3.08 -13.12
N GLY A 169 -4.49 -3.72 -12.55
CA GLY A 169 -4.82 -3.61 -11.12
C GLY A 169 -3.83 -4.38 -10.25
N GLU A 170 -3.75 -4.04 -8.96
CA GLU A 170 -2.70 -4.59 -8.09
C GLU A 170 -2.98 -6.02 -7.60
N GLY A 171 -4.25 -6.36 -7.46
CA GLY A 171 -4.71 -7.64 -6.92
C GLY A 171 -6.06 -7.52 -6.23
N VAL A 172 -6.31 -8.40 -5.27
CA VAL A 172 -7.59 -8.52 -4.59
C VAL A 172 -7.39 -8.51 -3.07
N VAL A 173 -8.32 -7.90 -2.34
CA VAL A 173 -8.44 -8.07 -0.90
C VAL A 173 -9.67 -8.89 -0.61
N VAL A 174 -9.54 -9.93 0.21
CA VAL A 174 -10.68 -10.68 0.78
C VAL A 174 -10.81 -10.37 2.27
N ARG A 175 -12.03 -10.15 2.75
CA ARG A 175 -12.35 -9.80 4.14
C ARG A 175 -13.48 -10.69 4.67
N ASP A 176 -13.33 -11.20 5.87
CA ASP A 176 -14.43 -11.83 6.59
C ASP A 176 -15.50 -10.77 6.89
N PRO A 177 -16.72 -10.88 6.32
CA PRO A 177 -17.76 -9.89 6.54
C PRO A 177 -18.20 -9.86 7.99
N ASN A 178 -18.16 -10.98 8.72
CA ASN A 178 -18.75 -11.13 10.05
C ASN A 178 -17.85 -10.62 11.16
N GLN A 179 -16.57 -10.37 10.86
CA GLN A 179 -15.63 -9.86 11.84
C GLN A 179 -15.97 -8.40 12.21
N ALA A 180 -16.05 -8.14 13.52
CA ALA A 180 -16.07 -6.78 14.05
C ALA A 180 -14.80 -6.02 13.65
N TYR A 181 -14.84 -4.69 13.62
CA TYR A 181 -13.64 -3.92 13.37
C TYR A 181 -12.59 -4.23 14.44
N GLN A 182 -11.38 -4.54 13.99
CA GLN A 182 -10.23 -4.83 14.85
C GLN A 182 -8.99 -4.20 14.21
N THR A 183 -7.98 -3.92 15.01
CA THR A 183 -6.74 -3.31 14.52
C THR A 183 -5.61 -4.33 14.49
N GLY A 184 -4.50 -3.98 13.83
CA GLY A 184 -3.36 -4.88 13.70
C GLY A 184 -3.50 -5.89 12.56
N ARG A 185 -2.62 -6.90 12.55
CA ARG A 185 -2.50 -7.85 11.43
C ARG A 185 -3.33 -9.10 11.67
N LEU A 186 -4.46 -9.19 10.97
CA LEU A 186 -5.49 -10.18 11.26
C LEU A 186 -5.62 -11.22 10.15
N SER A 187 -6.06 -12.42 10.51
CA SER A 187 -6.42 -13.48 9.54
C SER A 187 -7.74 -13.21 8.84
N SER A 188 -8.59 -12.34 9.40
CA SER A 188 -9.88 -11.93 8.85
C SER A 188 -9.81 -11.01 7.63
N ALA A 189 -8.61 -10.63 7.16
CA ALA A 189 -8.46 -10.17 5.79
C ALA A 189 -7.10 -10.48 5.18
N LEU A 190 -7.17 -10.81 3.90
CA LEU A 190 -6.08 -11.39 3.16
C LEU A 190 -5.92 -10.63 1.84
N LYS A 191 -4.68 -10.42 1.43
CA LYS A 191 -4.33 -9.90 0.12
C LYS A 191 -3.92 -11.03 -0.81
N LEU A 192 -4.47 -11.02 -2.00
CA LEU A 192 -4.13 -11.87 -3.13
C LEU A 192 -3.45 -10.99 -4.17
N LYS A 193 -2.23 -11.35 -4.56
CA LYS A 193 -1.48 -10.68 -5.62
C LYS A 193 -0.79 -11.73 -6.47
N GLU A 194 -0.87 -11.58 -7.78
CA GLU A 194 0.00 -12.33 -8.68
C GLU A 194 1.42 -11.76 -8.58
N TYR A 195 2.40 -12.63 -8.54
CA TYR A 195 3.80 -12.27 -8.65
C TYR A 195 4.41 -13.04 -9.81
N THR A 196 5.41 -12.43 -10.43
CA THR A 196 6.29 -13.11 -11.38
C THR A 196 7.60 -13.42 -10.67
N ASP A 197 8.27 -14.50 -11.04
CA ASP A 197 9.63 -14.78 -10.62
C ASP A 197 10.60 -14.76 -11.80
N THR A 198 11.86 -14.48 -11.49
CA THR A 198 12.98 -14.52 -12.43
C THR A 198 14.28 -14.62 -11.65
N GLU A 199 15.37 -14.83 -12.37
CA GLU A 199 16.70 -15.08 -11.85
C GLU A 199 17.56 -13.82 -11.86
N CYS A 200 18.48 -13.74 -10.91
CA CYS A 200 19.59 -12.80 -10.99
C CYS A 200 20.88 -13.40 -10.41
N THR A 201 22.02 -12.96 -10.94
CA THR A 201 23.35 -13.31 -10.45
C THR A 201 23.77 -12.34 -9.35
N VAL A 202 24.18 -12.86 -8.19
CA VAL A 202 24.62 -12.05 -7.05
C VAL A 202 25.92 -11.34 -7.40
N LEU A 203 25.91 -10.01 -7.38
CA LEU A 203 27.10 -9.19 -7.61
C LEU A 203 27.80 -8.83 -6.31
N LYS A 204 27.04 -8.46 -5.27
CA LYS A 204 27.58 -8.03 -3.98
C LYS A 204 26.64 -8.37 -2.83
N VAL A 205 27.21 -8.69 -1.68
CA VAL A 205 26.51 -8.75 -0.39
C VAL A 205 26.65 -7.39 0.30
N LEU A 206 25.53 -6.81 0.72
CA LEU A 206 25.49 -5.50 1.36
C LEU A 206 25.18 -5.64 2.87
N PRO A 207 25.91 -4.92 3.75
CA PRO A 207 25.78 -5.08 5.19
C PRO A 207 24.40 -4.60 5.69
N GLY A 208 23.91 -5.29 6.71
CA GLY A 208 22.67 -4.94 7.41
C GLY A 208 22.85 -3.81 8.42
N LYS A 209 21.73 -3.19 8.77
CA LYS A 209 21.61 -2.17 9.81
C LYS A 209 20.58 -2.60 10.86
N GLY A 210 20.62 -2.02 12.05
CA GLY A 210 19.68 -2.33 13.14
C GLY A 210 19.74 -3.80 13.53
N GLN A 211 18.59 -4.50 13.48
CA GLN A 211 18.50 -5.93 13.83
C GLN A 211 19.40 -6.86 12.97
N TYR A 212 19.93 -6.37 11.84
CA TYR A 212 20.84 -7.11 10.96
C TYR A 212 22.28 -6.58 11.01
N GLN A 213 22.66 -5.80 12.02
CA GLN A 213 24.05 -5.37 12.20
C GLN A 213 24.98 -6.59 12.31
N GLY A 214 26.11 -6.55 11.59
CA GLY A 214 27.06 -7.66 11.50
C GLY A 214 26.60 -8.83 10.60
N LYS A 215 25.46 -8.70 9.92
CA LYS A 215 24.89 -9.72 9.02
C LYS A 215 24.58 -9.13 7.65
N MET A 216 24.22 -9.98 6.68
CA MET A 216 23.72 -9.52 5.38
C MET A 216 22.38 -8.79 5.53
N GLY A 217 22.33 -7.57 5.03
CA GLY A 217 21.11 -6.77 4.93
C GLY A 217 20.37 -7.02 3.63
N SER A 218 21.11 -7.01 2.52
CA SER A 218 20.59 -7.20 1.17
C SER A 218 21.68 -7.70 0.23
N ILE A 219 21.28 -8.16 -0.95
CA ILE A 219 22.18 -8.44 -2.07
C ILE A 219 21.94 -7.45 -3.20
N LEU A 220 23.01 -7.06 -3.89
CA LEU A 220 22.94 -6.45 -5.22
C LEU A 220 23.09 -7.57 -6.24
N CYS A 221 22.17 -7.67 -7.20
CA CYS A 221 22.23 -8.69 -8.24
C CYS A 221 21.98 -8.12 -9.64
N LEU A 222 22.35 -8.88 -10.66
CA LEU A 222 22.19 -8.57 -12.08
C LEU A 222 21.26 -9.60 -12.73
N THR A 223 20.17 -9.14 -13.33
CA THR A 223 19.26 -10.03 -14.09
C THR A 223 19.85 -10.36 -15.47
N SER A 224 19.36 -11.44 -16.09
CA SER A 224 19.71 -11.82 -17.47
C SER A 224 19.44 -10.71 -18.51
N GLN A 225 18.50 -9.80 -18.20
CA GLN A 225 18.18 -8.61 -19.00
C GLN A 225 19.14 -7.42 -18.75
N GLY A 226 20.25 -7.62 -18.03
CA GLY A 226 21.23 -6.58 -17.75
C GLY A 226 20.82 -5.54 -16.70
N LYS A 227 19.69 -5.72 -16.01
CA LYS A 227 19.23 -4.78 -14.98
C LYS A 227 19.79 -5.16 -13.61
N GLN A 228 20.38 -4.18 -12.93
CA GLN A 228 20.79 -4.31 -11.53
C GLN A 228 19.63 -3.99 -10.57
N LEU A 229 19.52 -4.76 -9.50
CA LEU A 229 18.56 -4.54 -8.43
C LEU A 229 19.10 -4.96 -7.06
N THR A 230 18.57 -4.34 -6.02
CA THR A 230 18.86 -4.72 -4.64
C THR A 230 17.69 -5.49 -4.06
N ILE A 231 17.96 -6.65 -3.46
CA ILE A 231 16.98 -7.49 -2.80
C ILE A 231 17.33 -7.57 -1.31
N GLY A 232 16.46 -7.05 -0.45
CA GLY A 232 16.67 -7.01 1.01
C GLY A 232 15.67 -7.81 1.83
N SER A 233 14.70 -8.46 1.17
CA SER A 233 13.61 -9.18 1.82
C SER A 233 13.47 -10.59 1.25
N GLY A 234 12.87 -11.50 2.03
CA GLY A 234 12.71 -12.93 1.66
C GLY A 234 13.76 -13.85 2.29
N PHE A 235 14.90 -13.30 2.72
CA PHE A 235 15.96 -14.02 3.42
C PHE A 235 15.54 -14.43 4.84
N SER A 236 15.78 -15.69 5.17
CA SER A 236 15.72 -16.21 6.54
C SER A 236 16.86 -15.65 7.40
N ASN A 237 16.78 -15.83 8.72
CA ASN A 237 17.90 -15.46 9.59
C ASN A 237 19.18 -16.24 9.27
N LYS A 238 19.05 -17.49 8.79
CA LYS A 238 20.17 -18.31 8.33
C LYS A 238 20.81 -17.70 7.08
N ASP A 239 20.01 -17.34 6.07
CA ASP A 239 20.54 -16.69 4.86
C ASP A 239 21.24 -15.37 5.19
N ARG A 240 20.82 -14.67 6.25
CA ARG A 240 21.48 -13.42 6.65
C ARG A 240 22.83 -13.62 7.31
N THR A 241 23.01 -14.73 8.02
CA THR A 241 24.31 -15.12 8.58
C THR A 241 25.21 -15.78 7.55
N ASP A 242 24.60 -16.47 6.58
CA ASP A 242 25.27 -17.21 5.51
C ASP A 242 24.65 -16.82 4.16
N PRO A 243 25.09 -15.69 3.58
CA PRO A 243 24.45 -15.11 2.40
C PRO A 243 24.75 -15.92 1.13
N PRO A 244 23.86 -15.82 0.10
CA PRO A 244 24.16 -16.34 -1.22
C PRO A 244 25.52 -15.85 -1.72
N LEU A 245 26.33 -16.77 -2.25
CA LEU A 245 27.68 -16.48 -2.72
C LEU A 245 27.65 -15.47 -3.87
N ILE A 246 28.63 -14.59 -3.92
CA ILE A 246 28.86 -13.73 -5.09
C ILE A 246 29.10 -14.63 -6.30
N GLY A 247 28.44 -14.33 -7.42
CA GLY A 247 28.43 -15.15 -8.64
C GLY A 247 27.38 -16.24 -8.69
N SER A 248 26.73 -16.58 -7.56
CA SER A 248 25.61 -17.53 -7.58
C SER A 248 24.35 -16.92 -8.20
N GLU A 249 23.51 -17.76 -8.79
CA GLU A 249 22.17 -17.37 -9.24
C GLU A 249 21.13 -17.64 -8.15
N ILE A 250 20.17 -16.73 -8.03
CA ILE A 250 19.03 -16.85 -7.13
C ILE A 250 17.75 -16.56 -7.89
N THR A 251 16.66 -17.19 -7.48
CA THR A 251 15.32 -16.84 -7.96
C THR A 251 14.69 -15.84 -6.99
N PHE A 252 14.13 -14.76 -7.53
CA PHE A 252 13.36 -13.77 -6.77
C PHE A 252 12.01 -13.53 -7.42
N LYS A 253 11.02 -13.12 -6.63
CA LYS A 253 9.73 -12.65 -7.15
C LYS A 253 9.58 -11.15 -7.10
N TYR A 254 8.73 -10.62 -7.97
CA TYR A 254 8.39 -9.22 -8.08
C TYR A 254 6.93 -9.03 -8.54
N TYR A 255 6.42 -7.81 -8.43
CA TYR A 255 5.02 -7.46 -8.72
C TYR A 255 4.94 -6.42 -9.84
N GLY A 256 5.41 -6.79 -11.02
CA GLY A 256 5.53 -5.89 -12.18
C GLY A 256 6.76 -4.96 -12.14
N LEU A 257 6.83 -4.05 -13.12
CA LEU A 257 7.92 -3.07 -13.27
C LEU A 257 7.44 -1.65 -12.96
N THR A 258 8.33 -0.76 -12.52
CA THR A 258 8.06 0.68 -12.43
C THR A 258 8.05 1.31 -13.84
N LYS A 259 7.63 2.57 -13.95
CA LYS A 259 7.70 3.32 -15.23
C LYS A 259 9.13 3.38 -15.80
N LYS A 260 10.15 3.32 -14.93
CA LYS A 260 11.58 3.26 -15.31
C LYS A 260 12.10 1.82 -15.53
N GLY A 261 11.20 0.84 -15.63
CA GLY A 261 11.55 -0.56 -15.88
C GLY A 261 12.22 -1.29 -14.72
N ARG A 262 12.15 -0.77 -13.48
CA ARG A 262 12.73 -1.42 -12.29
C ARG A 262 11.75 -2.43 -11.67
N TYR A 263 12.24 -3.55 -11.17
CA TYR A 263 11.41 -4.56 -10.50
C TYR A 263 10.73 -4.01 -9.25
N ARG A 264 9.40 -4.14 -9.15
CA ARG A 264 8.62 -3.67 -7.99
C ARG A 264 8.61 -4.72 -6.89
N PHE A 265 9.00 -4.30 -5.69
CA PHE A 265 9.01 -5.11 -4.47
C PHE A 265 9.70 -6.47 -4.65
N PRO A 266 10.98 -6.51 -5.05
CA PRO A 266 11.69 -7.77 -5.22
C PRO A 266 11.87 -8.49 -3.87
N VAL A 267 11.59 -9.80 -3.86
CA VAL A 267 11.68 -10.66 -2.67
C VAL A 267 12.41 -11.95 -3.05
N TYR A 268 13.49 -12.28 -2.35
CA TYR A 268 14.20 -13.55 -2.50
C TYR A 268 13.24 -14.73 -2.27
N LEU A 269 13.36 -15.76 -3.11
CA LEU A 269 12.64 -17.02 -2.95
C LEU A 269 13.57 -18.14 -2.52
N ARG A 270 14.59 -18.42 -3.32
CA ARG A 270 15.46 -19.59 -3.16
C ARG A 270 16.74 -19.45 -4.00
N PRO A 271 17.78 -20.27 -3.74
CA PRO A 271 18.88 -20.45 -4.68
C PRO A 271 18.34 -20.97 -6.00
N PHE A 272 18.96 -20.58 -7.11
CA PHE A 272 18.64 -21.16 -8.40
C PHE A 272 19.26 -22.55 -8.48
N ASN A 273 18.42 -23.58 -8.56
CA ASN A 273 18.86 -24.92 -8.89
C ASN A 273 18.59 -25.11 -10.38
N LYS A 274 19.66 -25.31 -11.17
CA LYS A 274 19.48 -25.79 -12.54
C LYS A 274 18.76 -27.15 -12.46
N PRO A 275 17.66 -27.34 -13.20
CA PRO A 275 16.99 -28.63 -13.28
C PRO A 275 17.93 -29.71 -13.82
#